data_AF-A0A8S0T8Y4-F1
#
_entry.id   AF-A0A8S0T8Y4-F1
#
_cell.length_a   1.000
_cell.length_b   1.000
_cell.length_c   1.000
_cell.angle_alpha   90.00
_cell.angle_beta   90.00
_cell.angle_gamma   90.00
#
_symmetry.space_group_name_H-M   'P 1'
#
loop_
_entity.id
_entity.type
_entity.pdbx_description
1 polymer ?
#
loop_
_entity_poly.entity_id
_entity_poly.type
_entity_poly.pdbx_seq_one_letter_code
_entity_poly.pdbx_strand_id
1 'polypeptide(L)'
;MSGILIKNRDTKEESVLEVKGLFYGIGHSPNSQLVEGHVDLDGAGYILVEEGTAKTSVEGVFAAGDVQMVFYQYAWIQYELICMWG
;
A
#
# COMPACT_ATOMS: atom_id res chain seq x y z
N MET A 1 5.78 -14.15 23.20
CA MET A 1 4.98 -15.00 22.28
C MET A 1 5.56 -16.41 22.36
N SER A 2 4.76 -17.43 22.66
CA SER A 2 5.21 -18.82 22.81
C SER A 2 5.13 -19.64 21.51
N GLY A 3 4.53 -19.08 20.46
CA GLY A 3 4.27 -19.71 19.17
C GLY A 3 3.02 -19.11 18.53
N ILE A 4 2.57 -19.70 17.43
CA ILE A 4 1.34 -19.34 16.73
C ILE A 4 0.50 -20.60 16.56
N LEU A 5 -0.79 -20.53 16.89
CA LEU A 5 -1.74 -21.58 16.55
C LEU A 5 -2.06 -21.47 15.05
N ILE A 6 -1.74 -22.51 14.30
CA ILE A 6 -2.02 -22.59 12.86
C ILE A 6 -3.06 -23.67 12.60
N LYS A 7 -3.86 -23.46 11.55
CA LYS A 7 -4.83 -24.42 11.06
C LYS A 7 -4.49 -24.79 9.63
N ASN A 8 -4.29 -26.09 9.38
CA ASN A 8 -4.12 -26.57 8.02
C ASN A 8 -5.41 -26.33 7.22
N ARG A 9 -5.29 -25.69 6.06
CA ARG A 9 -6.45 -25.35 5.22
C ARG A 9 -7.18 -26.60 4.71
N ASP A 10 -6.45 -27.65 4.39
CA ASP A 10 -7.00 -28.85 3.73
C ASP A 10 -7.46 -29.88 4.76
N THR A 11 -6.63 -30.19 5.75
CA THR A 11 -6.95 -31.21 6.78
C THR A 11 -7.76 -30.68 7.94
N LYS A 12 -7.81 -29.35 8.13
CA LYS A 12 -8.43 -28.64 9.27
C LYS A 12 -7.79 -28.92 10.64
N GLU A 13 -6.71 -29.67 10.68
CA GLU A 13 -5.94 -29.93 11.90
C GLU A 13 -5.30 -28.66 12.43
N GLU A 14 -5.22 -28.56 13.75
CA GLU A 14 -4.64 -27.41 14.46
C GLU A 14 -3.34 -27.84 15.14
N SER A 15 -2.32 -26.99 15.05
CA SER A 15 -1.02 -27.22 15.69
C SER A 15 -0.39 -25.91 16.13
N VAL A 16 0.52 -25.98 17.10
CA VAL A 16 1.29 -24.83 17.56
C VAL A 16 2.63 -24.82 16.83
N LEU A 17 2.92 -23.71 16.14
CA LEU A 17 4.20 -23.44 15.53
C LEU A 17 5.05 -22.59 16.48
N GLU A 18 6.12 -23.14 17.05
CA GLU A 18 7.02 -22.41 17.94
C GLU A 18 7.89 -21.42 17.16
N VAL A 19 7.64 -20.12 17.36
CA VAL A 19 8.39 -19.02 16.72
C VAL A 19 8.60 -17.87 17.69
N LYS A 20 9.65 -17.10 17.43
CA LYS A 20 10.01 -15.92 18.24
C LYS A 20 9.43 -14.60 17.70
N GLY A 21 8.88 -14.61 16.48
CA GLY A 21 8.32 -13.42 15.84
C GLY A 21 7.36 -13.77 14.71
N LEU A 22 6.45 -12.83 14.41
CA LEU A 22 5.48 -12.88 13.33
C LEU A 22 5.49 -11.53 12.62
N PHE A 23 5.62 -11.56 11.29
CA PHE A 23 5.55 -10.37 10.45
C PHE A 23 4.42 -10.56 9.43
N TYR A 24 3.51 -9.60 9.37
CA TYR A 24 2.41 -9.63 8.41
C TYR A 24 2.87 -9.03 7.08
N GLY A 25 2.85 -9.84 6.02
CA GLY A 25 3.15 -9.44 4.65
C GLY A 25 1.96 -9.66 3.73
N ILE A 26 0.76 -9.23 4.15
CA ILE A 26 -0.51 -9.50 3.44
C ILE A 26 -0.95 -8.34 2.53
N GLY A 27 -0.04 -7.39 2.27
CA GLY A 27 -0.31 -6.19 1.46
C GLY A 27 -0.78 -4.99 2.30
N HIS A 28 -1.09 -3.90 1.61
CA HIS A 28 -1.59 -2.65 2.18
C HIS A 28 -2.93 -2.28 1.56
N SER A 29 -3.77 -1.61 2.34
CA SER A 29 -4.93 -0.89 1.82
C SER A 29 -4.59 0.60 1.79
N PRO A 30 -4.60 1.27 0.63
CA PRO A 30 -4.33 2.71 0.57
C PRO A 30 -5.45 3.49 1.29
N ASN A 31 -5.07 4.59 1.94
CA ASN A 31 -5.98 5.49 2.65
C ASN A 31 -6.66 6.48 1.67
N SER A 32 -7.27 5.97 0.61
CA SER A 32 -7.88 6.77 -0.47
C SER A 32 -9.39 7.00 -0.29
N GLN A 33 -10.00 6.48 0.78
CA GLN A 33 -11.46 6.53 0.98
C GLN A 33 -12.04 7.95 0.98
N LEU A 34 -11.26 8.94 1.40
CA LEU A 34 -11.69 10.34 1.43
C LEU A 34 -11.90 10.94 0.02
N VAL A 35 -11.20 10.41 -0.98
CA VAL A 35 -11.15 10.94 -2.35
C VAL A 35 -11.76 9.98 -3.38
N GLU A 36 -12.35 8.89 -2.92
CA GLU A 36 -13.01 7.90 -3.76
C GLU A 36 -14.14 8.54 -4.58
N GLY A 37 -14.13 8.30 -5.90
CA GLY A 37 -15.07 8.91 -6.84
C GLY A 37 -14.78 10.38 -7.19
N HIS A 38 -13.78 11.00 -6.54
CA HIS A 38 -13.33 12.37 -6.85
C HIS A 38 -12.03 12.39 -7.67
N VAL A 39 -11.15 11.42 -7.48
CA VAL A 39 -9.94 11.21 -8.30
C VAL A 39 -9.91 9.78 -8.81
N ASP A 40 -9.15 9.56 -9.88
CA ASP A 40 -9.04 8.23 -10.49
C ASP A 40 -8.21 7.32 -9.58
N LEU A 41 -8.75 6.14 -9.29
CA LEU A 41 -8.09 5.09 -8.52
C LEU A 41 -7.85 3.87 -9.39
N ASP A 42 -6.80 3.11 -9.09
CA ASP A 42 -6.59 1.79 -9.69
C ASP A 42 -7.50 0.73 -9.06
N GLY A 43 -7.43 -0.50 -9.57
CA GLY A 43 -8.23 -1.63 -9.05
C GLY A 43 -7.89 -2.06 -7.60
N ALA A 44 -6.76 -1.61 -7.06
CA ALA A 44 -6.34 -1.83 -5.68
C ALA A 44 -6.64 -0.62 -4.76
N GLY A 45 -7.17 0.47 -5.31
CA GLY A 45 -7.55 1.69 -4.60
C GLY A 45 -6.44 2.74 -4.47
N TYR A 46 -5.31 2.60 -5.16
CA TYR A 46 -4.25 3.61 -5.17
C TYR A 46 -4.63 4.78 -6.07
N ILE A 47 -4.21 6.00 -5.70
CA ILE A 47 -4.45 7.19 -6.52
C ILE A 47 -3.56 7.13 -7.76
N LEU A 48 -4.19 7.22 -8.94
CA LEU A 48 -3.46 7.31 -10.20
C LEU A 48 -2.89 8.71 -10.37
N VAL A 49 -1.62 8.77 -10.78
CA VAL A 49 -0.94 10.03 -11.13
C VAL A 49 -0.35 9.96 -12.53
N GLU A 50 -0.15 11.13 -13.15
CA GLU A 50 0.65 11.23 -14.37
C GLU A 50 2.09 10.77 -14.08
N GLU A 51 2.63 9.89 -14.93
CA GLU A 51 3.94 9.26 -14.76
C GLU A 51 5.05 10.31 -14.52
N GLY A 52 5.82 10.12 -13.44
CA GLY A 52 6.89 11.05 -13.05
C GLY A 52 6.43 12.35 -12.38
N THR A 53 5.15 12.49 -12.03
CA THR A 53 4.62 13.68 -11.35
C THR A 53 3.76 13.31 -10.12
N ALA A 54 3.21 14.32 -9.43
CA ALA A 54 2.19 14.15 -8.39
C ALA A 54 0.75 14.39 -8.89
N LYS A 55 0.56 14.75 -10.16
CA LYS A 55 -0.72 15.23 -10.67
C LYS A 55 -1.73 14.10 -10.76
N THR A 56 -2.91 14.29 -10.18
CA THR A 56 -4.04 13.35 -10.30
C THR A 56 -4.91 13.68 -11.52
N SER A 57 -6.03 12.96 -11.70
CA SER A 57 -7.02 13.28 -12.74
C SER A 57 -7.76 14.62 -12.51
N VAL A 58 -7.64 15.23 -11.33
CA VAL A 58 -8.26 16.53 -11.01
C VAL A 58 -7.20 17.62 -10.94
N GLU A 59 -7.39 18.67 -11.72
CA GLU A 59 -6.52 19.84 -11.72
C GLU A 59 -6.45 20.48 -10.32
N GLY A 60 -5.23 20.75 -9.85
CA GLY A 60 -4.99 21.30 -8.52
C GLY A 60 -4.98 20.27 -7.38
N VAL A 61 -5.29 19.00 -7.67
CA VAL A 61 -5.17 17.90 -6.70
C VAL A 61 -3.95 17.05 -7.02
N PHE A 62 -3.12 16.85 -6.00
CA PHE A 62 -1.86 16.13 -6.08
C PHE A 62 -1.81 14.99 -5.06
N ALA A 63 -1.18 13.88 -5.42
CA ALA A 63 -0.96 12.73 -4.53
C ALA A 63 0.53 12.45 -4.38
N ALA A 64 0.97 12.09 -3.18
CA ALA A 64 2.36 11.77 -2.85
C ALA A 64 2.40 10.72 -1.73
N GLY A 65 3.52 10.00 -1.62
CA GLY A 65 3.68 8.91 -0.67
C GLY A 65 3.02 7.61 -1.12
N ASP A 66 2.88 6.68 -0.18
CA ASP A 66 2.41 5.32 -0.44
C ASP A 66 0.99 5.26 -1.04
N VAL A 67 0.17 6.31 -0.89
CA VAL A 67 -1.22 6.35 -1.40
C VAL A 67 -1.31 6.31 -2.93
N GLN A 68 -0.23 6.62 -3.65
CA GLN A 68 -0.12 6.53 -5.12
C GLN A 68 0.88 5.45 -5.59
N MET A 69 1.40 4.63 -4.67
CA MET A 69 2.53 3.74 -4.95
C MET A 69 2.08 2.29 -5.24
N VAL A 70 1.96 1.95 -6.52
CA VAL A 70 1.72 0.57 -6.98
C VAL A 70 3.07 -0.07 -7.32
N PHE A 71 3.75 -0.58 -6.30
CA PHE A 71 4.96 -1.41 -6.32
C PHE A 71 5.60 -1.69 -7.70
N TYR A 72 6.57 -0.86 -8.10
CA TYR A 72 7.89 -1.19 -8.67
C TYR A 72 8.42 0.04 -9.43
N GLN A 73 9.33 0.81 -8.82
CA GLN A 73 10.68 1.00 -9.38
C GLN A 73 11.55 2.00 -8.62
N TYR A 74 11.05 2.98 -7.87
CA TYR A 74 11.96 3.95 -7.23
C TYR A 74 11.41 4.54 -5.92
N ALA A 75 11.83 3.97 -4.78
CA ALA A 75 11.74 4.68 -3.49
C ALA A 75 12.39 6.08 -3.55
N TRP A 76 13.33 6.30 -4.48
CA TRP A 76 14.01 7.57 -4.74
C TRP A 76 13.08 8.68 -5.26
N ILE A 77 12.07 8.35 -6.07
CA ILE A 77 11.13 9.34 -6.65
C ILE A 77 10.22 9.95 -5.56
N GLN A 78 9.85 9.16 -4.54
CA GLN A 78 9.03 9.64 -3.43
C GLN A 78 9.71 10.76 -2.63
N TYR A 79 11.04 10.69 -2.44
CA TYR A 79 11.78 11.72 -1.71
C TYR A 79 11.96 13.01 -2.52
N GLU A 80 12.14 12.94 -3.84
CA GLU A 80 12.28 14.13 -4.68
C GLU A 80 10.96 14.90 -4.84
N LEU A 81 9.83 14.20 -4.98
CA LEU A 81 8.52 14.86 -5.09
C LEU A 81 8.11 15.62 -3.83
N ILE A 82 8.50 15.16 -2.64
CA ILE A 82 8.30 15.92 -1.40
C ILE A 82 9.19 17.18 -1.39
N CYS A 83 10.41 17.11 -1.92
CA CYS A 83 11.36 18.22 -1.94
C CYS A 83 11.08 19.28 -3.01
N MET A 84 10.38 18.96 -4.10
CA MET A 84 10.07 19.92 -5.18
C MET A 84 9.04 21.01 -4.81
N TRP A 85 8.51 20.98 -3.57
CA TRP A 85 7.58 21.98 -3.04
C TRP A 85 8.17 22.78 -1.86
N GLY A 86 9.47 22.65 -1.60
CA GLY A 86 10.23 23.42 -0.60
C GLY A 86 10.89 24.68 -1.16
#